data_AF-A0A8H6XNG7-F1
#
_entry.id   AF-A0A8H6XNG7-F1
#
_cell.length_a   1.000
_cell.length_b   1.000
_cell.length_c   1.000
_cell.angle_alpha   90.00
_cell.angle_beta   90.00
_cell.angle_gamma   90.00
#
_symmetry.space_group_name_H-M   'P 1'
#
loop_
_entity.id
_entity.type
_entity.pdbx_description
1 polymer ?
#
loop_
_entity_poly.entity_id
_entity_poly.type
_entity_poly.pdbx_seq_one_letter_code
_entity_poly.pdbx_strand_id
1 'polypeptide(L)'
;MSPLSMIHPSDPPSPFELDLPPLPPSPVLETPPASPSGGPLTSPFKSSPDKPYGGRPRVPAPHRNARGIRALKKTQEWLDMEAAKESAMRVQAEMSRLEEERIAAEKRDQAKKDEISDALQRLTLDGTPLHKVFELLFAGNTEDQRTTAMVTKVLRNHGPALLNKWSERAPEAVDDFLSTRVARLVQREGQAIQTFLTREPKTQVTHILSSFDMRGLGLKLQELAPTLWGVLAAASTTQNLTFEVPETRRDRSLVFTTVCAMMSILRSQKANNFQAVIALFLLGSGASKREIEVFAHAGIHQERRSLLIQTNLY
;
A
#
# COMPACT_ATOMS: atom_id res chain seq x y z
N MET A 1 -42.74 -36.28 -24.87
CA MET A 1 -41.91 -37.40 -24.39
C MET A 1 -40.89 -37.73 -25.48
N SER A 2 -39.64 -37.98 -25.06
CA SER A 2 -38.45 -38.38 -25.85
C SER A 2 -37.62 -37.25 -26.49
N PRO A 3 -36.27 -37.38 -26.51
CA PRO A 3 -35.42 -36.44 -25.78
C PRO A 3 -34.32 -35.75 -26.61
N LEU A 4 -33.74 -34.72 -25.98
CA LEU A 4 -32.56 -33.95 -26.36
C LEU A 4 -31.32 -34.82 -26.61
N SER A 5 -30.73 -34.70 -27.79
CA SER A 5 -29.37 -35.15 -28.09
C SER A 5 -28.36 -34.02 -27.86
N MET A 6 -27.45 -34.27 -26.93
CA MET A 6 -26.26 -33.46 -26.64
C MET A 6 -25.36 -33.34 -27.87
N ILE A 7 -24.90 -32.12 -28.16
CA ILE A 7 -23.74 -31.87 -29.02
C ILE A 7 -22.79 -30.98 -28.21
N HIS A 8 -21.68 -31.57 -27.78
CA HIS A 8 -20.52 -30.88 -27.23
C HIS A 8 -19.78 -30.16 -28.38
N PRO A 9 -19.50 -28.86 -28.29
CA PRO A 9 -18.43 -28.25 -29.06
C PRO A 9 -17.10 -28.51 -28.37
N SER A 10 -16.18 -29.06 -29.15
CA SER A 10 -14.79 -29.39 -28.84
C SER A 10 -13.97 -28.12 -28.59
N ASP A 11 -13.17 -28.13 -27.52
CA ASP A 11 -12.20 -27.07 -27.22
C ASP A 11 -11.09 -27.00 -28.29
N PRO A 12 -10.67 -25.80 -28.72
CA PRO A 12 -9.46 -25.64 -29.53
C PRO A 12 -8.19 -25.80 -28.66
N PRO A 13 -7.10 -26.35 -29.21
CA PRO A 13 -5.86 -26.56 -28.46
C PRO A 13 -5.17 -25.21 -28.15
N SER A 14 -4.74 -25.08 -26.89
CA SER A 14 -3.94 -23.98 -26.37
C SER A 14 -2.59 -23.86 -27.10
N PRO A 15 -2.24 -22.70 -27.67
CA PRO A 15 -0.85 -22.37 -27.96
C PRO A 15 -0.24 -21.68 -26.74
N PHE A 16 1.05 -21.92 -26.48
CA PHE A 16 1.89 -21.38 -25.39
C PHE A 16 2.02 -22.26 -24.12
N GLU A 17 2.59 -23.45 -24.29
CA GLU A 17 3.53 -23.98 -23.28
C GLU A 17 4.85 -23.20 -23.42
N LEU A 18 5.10 -22.28 -22.50
CA LEU A 18 6.44 -21.75 -22.25
C LEU A 18 7.01 -22.46 -21.03
N ASP A 19 7.89 -23.41 -21.30
CA ASP A 19 8.69 -24.14 -20.33
C ASP A 19 9.65 -23.16 -19.63
N LEU A 20 9.35 -22.79 -18.39
CA LEU A 20 10.20 -21.96 -17.53
C LEU A 20 10.87 -22.85 -16.47
N PRO A 21 12.18 -22.65 -16.21
CA PRO A 21 12.95 -23.50 -15.31
C PRO A 21 12.49 -23.38 -13.85
N PRO A 22 12.72 -24.42 -13.02
CA PRO A 22 12.29 -24.42 -11.63
C PRO A 22 13.01 -23.33 -10.82
N LEU A 23 12.23 -22.57 -10.07
CA LEU A 23 12.73 -21.56 -9.12
C LEU A 23 13.49 -22.25 -7.96
N PRO A 24 14.55 -21.61 -7.44
CA PRO A 24 15.31 -22.12 -6.31
C PRO A 24 14.49 -22.11 -5.01
N PRO A 25 14.74 -23.04 -4.07
CA PRO A 25 14.01 -23.07 -2.80
C PRO A 25 14.33 -21.85 -1.95
N SER A 26 13.27 -21.25 -1.38
CA SER A 26 13.35 -20.14 -0.44
C SER A 26 14.14 -20.48 0.83
N PRO A 27 14.82 -19.51 1.45
CA PRO A 27 15.67 -19.73 2.61
C PRO A 27 14.85 -20.08 3.85
N VAL A 28 15.26 -21.15 4.52
CA VAL A 28 14.72 -21.57 5.81
C VAL A 28 15.17 -20.60 6.88
N LEU A 29 14.21 -20.10 7.66
CA LEU A 29 14.40 -19.32 8.88
C LEU A 29 15.06 -20.22 9.94
N GLU A 30 16.30 -19.91 10.35
CA GLU A 30 16.91 -20.54 11.53
C GLU A 30 16.60 -19.74 12.80
N THR A 31 15.80 -20.33 13.66
CA THR A 31 15.69 -19.97 15.08
C THR A 31 16.90 -20.51 15.86
N PRO A 32 17.36 -19.80 16.91
CA PRO A 32 18.54 -20.21 17.68
C PRO A 32 18.16 -21.19 18.79
N PRO A 33 19.04 -22.16 19.10
CA PRO A 33 19.04 -22.74 20.43
C PRO A 33 20.39 -22.63 21.14
N ALA A 34 20.28 -22.10 22.35
CA ALA A 34 20.99 -22.43 23.59
C ALA A 34 22.27 -23.29 23.55
N SER A 35 23.30 -22.77 24.22
CA SER A 35 24.34 -23.58 24.88
C SER A 35 23.72 -24.66 25.77
N PRO A 36 24.30 -25.87 25.79
CA PRO A 36 24.94 -26.25 27.05
C PRO A 36 26.25 -27.04 26.90
N SER A 37 26.98 -26.98 28.00
CA SER A 37 28.08 -27.82 28.47
C SER A 37 28.09 -29.30 28.08
N GLY A 38 29.31 -29.84 27.94
CA GLY A 38 29.63 -31.23 28.28
C GLY A 38 30.24 -32.05 27.14
N GLY A 39 31.46 -32.57 27.34
CA GLY A 39 31.97 -33.71 26.55
C GLY A 39 31.20 -35.01 26.86
N PRO A 40 31.73 -36.24 26.63
CA PRO A 40 32.98 -36.66 26.00
C PRO A 40 32.80 -37.85 24.99
N LEU A 41 33.92 -38.43 24.49
CA LEU A 41 34.06 -39.78 23.83
C LEU A 41 33.37 -39.91 22.43
N THR A 42 33.81 -40.62 21.38
CA THR A 42 34.74 -41.74 21.11
C THR A 42 34.95 -41.86 19.59
N SER A 43 36.00 -42.58 19.17
CA SER A 43 36.42 -42.95 17.79
C SER A 43 35.38 -43.65 16.88
N PRO A 44 35.67 -43.87 15.57
CA PRO A 44 36.09 -45.24 15.19
C PRO A 44 37.12 -45.39 14.04
N PHE A 45 38.02 -46.35 14.28
CA PHE A 45 38.59 -47.40 13.42
C PHE A 45 38.37 -47.41 11.89
N LYS A 46 39.49 -47.67 11.17
CA LYS A 46 39.69 -48.76 10.18
C LYS A 46 41.21 -48.96 10.04
N SER A 47 41.82 -49.98 10.65
CA SER A 47 41.88 -51.42 10.28
C SER A 47 43.21 -51.75 9.59
N SER A 48 44.03 -52.53 10.31
CA SER A 48 45.31 -53.16 9.93
C SER A 48 45.23 -54.09 8.71
N PRO A 49 46.40 -54.57 8.24
CA PRO A 49 46.75 -55.95 8.60
C PRO A 49 48.20 -56.16 9.07
N ASP A 50 48.28 -56.78 10.25
CA ASP A 50 49.14 -57.87 10.73
C ASP A 50 50.60 -58.15 10.32
N LYS A 51 51.36 -58.38 11.42
CA LYS A 51 52.54 -59.26 11.69
C LYS A 51 53.96 -58.69 11.52
N PRO A 52 54.97 -59.23 12.25
CA PRO A 52 55.00 -59.50 13.70
C PRO A 52 56.34 -59.14 14.40
N TYR A 53 56.28 -59.01 15.73
CA TYR A 53 57.34 -59.18 16.76
C TYR A 53 58.75 -58.58 16.57
N GLY A 54 59.10 -57.67 17.48
CA GLY A 54 60.50 -57.33 17.79
C GLY A 54 60.58 -56.24 18.85
N GLY A 55 60.77 -56.62 20.12
CA GLY A 55 60.87 -55.69 21.24
C GLY A 55 62.04 -54.71 21.12
N ARG A 56 61.92 -53.53 21.76
CA ARG A 56 63.02 -52.59 22.06
C ARG A 56 62.52 -51.42 22.95
N PRO A 57 63.41 -50.64 23.57
CA PRO A 57 63.46 -50.45 25.03
C PRO A 57 62.92 -49.09 25.49
N ARG A 58 62.76 -48.92 26.81
CA ARG A 58 62.46 -47.65 27.49
C ARG A 58 63.31 -46.50 26.94
N VAL A 59 62.66 -45.56 26.23
CA VAL A 59 63.27 -44.29 25.82
C VAL A 59 63.18 -43.32 27.00
N PRO A 60 64.29 -42.68 27.42
CA PRO A 60 64.29 -41.73 28.52
C PRO A 60 63.57 -40.44 28.09
N ALA A 61 62.90 -39.79 29.05
CA ALA A 61 62.29 -38.48 28.85
C ALA A 61 63.33 -37.49 28.28
N PRO A 62 63.00 -36.77 27.19
CA PRO A 62 63.96 -35.89 26.55
C PRO A 62 64.36 -34.76 27.51
N HIS A 63 65.65 -34.67 27.77
CA HIS A 63 66.26 -33.62 28.57
C HIS A 63 65.95 -32.26 27.91
N ARG A 64 65.06 -31.49 28.55
CA ARG A 64 64.67 -30.15 28.10
C ARG A 64 65.89 -29.22 28.14
N ASN A 65 66.46 -28.98 26.98
CA ASN A 65 67.63 -28.15 26.81
C ASN A 65 67.22 -26.67 26.96
N ALA A 66 67.53 -26.05 28.12
CA ALA A 66 67.05 -24.71 28.47
C ALA A 66 67.46 -23.62 27.46
N ARG A 67 68.55 -23.82 26.72
CA ARG A 67 68.98 -22.93 25.63
C ARG A 67 68.10 -23.04 24.38
N GLY A 68 67.66 -24.24 24.01
CA GLY A 68 66.78 -24.45 22.85
C GLY A 68 65.39 -23.86 23.07
N ILE A 69 64.87 -23.93 24.31
CA ILE A 69 63.58 -23.33 24.68
C ILE A 69 63.62 -21.80 24.63
N ARG A 70 64.75 -21.16 25.00
CA ARG A 70 64.91 -19.70 24.88
C ARG A 70 65.02 -19.25 23.41
N ALA A 71 65.70 -20.03 22.57
CA ALA A 71 65.78 -19.74 21.14
C ALA A 71 64.40 -19.87 20.46
N LEU A 72 63.63 -20.92 20.79
CA LEU A 72 62.26 -21.13 20.31
C LEU A 72 61.28 -20.05 20.79
N LYS A 73 61.40 -19.61 22.06
CA LYS A 73 60.61 -18.48 22.56
C LYS A 73 60.92 -17.18 21.83
N LYS A 74 62.20 -16.91 21.56
CA LYS A 74 62.62 -15.71 20.82
C LYS A 74 62.15 -15.72 19.37
N THR A 75 62.08 -16.89 18.72
CA THR A 75 61.48 -17.03 17.39
C THR A 75 59.95 -16.92 17.41
N GLN A 76 59.29 -17.42 18.46
CA GLN A 76 57.84 -17.30 18.62
C GLN A 76 57.45 -15.83 18.88
N GLU A 77 58.16 -15.15 19.77
CA GLU A 77 57.98 -13.71 20.05
C GLU A 77 58.17 -12.85 18.80
N TRP A 78 59.10 -13.22 17.90
CA TRP A 78 59.29 -12.54 16.62
C TRP A 78 58.11 -12.77 15.66
N LEU A 79 57.61 -14.00 15.55
CA LEU A 79 56.43 -14.33 14.74
C LEU A 79 55.16 -13.64 15.25
N ASP A 80 54.97 -13.61 16.57
CA ASP A 80 53.82 -12.95 17.20
C ASP A 80 53.89 -11.43 17.03
N MET A 81 55.09 -10.83 17.09
CA MET A 81 55.31 -9.40 16.81
C MET A 81 55.02 -9.06 15.34
N GLU A 82 55.38 -9.94 14.40
CA GLU A 82 55.12 -9.72 12.98
C GLU A 82 53.62 -9.87 12.65
N ALA A 83 52.94 -10.85 13.24
CA ALA A 83 51.49 -11.01 13.14
C ALA A 83 50.73 -9.83 13.78
N ALA A 84 51.24 -9.28 14.89
CA ALA A 84 50.69 -8.08 15.53
C ALA A 84 50.86 -6.83 14.65
N LYS A 85 51.99 -6.69 13.96
CA LYS A 85 52.20 -5.60 12.98
C LYS A 85 51.28 -5.74 11.77
N GLU A 86 51.11 -6.96 11.25
CA GLU A 86 50.27 -7.20 10.09
C GLU A 86 48.78 -6.95 10.42
N SER A 87 48.32 -7.41 11.58
CA SER A 87 46.95 -7.11 12.05
C SER A 87 46.74 -5.63 12.36
N ALA A 88 47.73 -4.94 12.95
CA ALA A 88 47.68 -3.49 13.14
C ALA A 88 47.63 -2.73 11.81
N MET A 89 48.40 -3.15 10.80
CA MET A 89 48.33 -2.56 9.46
C MET A 89 46.98 -2.80 8.78
N ARG A 90 46.38 -3.99 8.94
CA ARG A 90 45.05 -4.28 8.39
C ARG A 90 43.96 -3.43 9.05
N VAL A 91 43.98 -3.31 10.38
CA VAL A 91 43.05 -2.45 11.12
C VAL A 91 43.24 -0.98 10.73
N GLN A 92 44.49 -0.52 10.57
CA GLN A 92 44.78 0.85 10.16
C GLN A 92 44.31 1.12 8.71
N ALA A 93 44.47 0.18 7.80
CA ALA A 93 44.01 0.28 6.41
C ALA A 93 42.47 0.24 6.29
N GLU A 94 41.80 -0.56 7.13
CA GLU A 94 40.35 -0.59 7.19
C GLU A 94 39.78 0.71 7.77
N MET A 95 40.39 1.23 8.83
CA MET A 95 40.02 2.53 9.41
C MET A 95 40.24 3.69 8.43
N SER A 96 41.32 3.69 7.65
CA SER A 96 41.54 4.71 6.62
C SER A 96 40.51 4.63 5.50
N ARG A 97 40.12 3.42 5.07
CA ARG A 97 39.08 3.25 4.04
C ARG A 97 37.72 3.76 4.53
N LEU A 98 37.34 3.44 5.76
CA LEU A 98 36.09 3.92 6.36
C LEU A 98 36.07 5.45 6.51
N GLU A 99 37.20 6.05 6.89
CA GLU A 99 37.33 7.50 7.00
C GLU A 99 37.25 8.19 5.61
N GLU A 100 37.90 7.62 4.59
CA GLU A 100 37.79 8.10 3.21
C GLU A 100 36.35 8.01 2.67
N GLU A 101 35.64 6.91 2.96
CA GLU A 101 34.23 6.75 2.62
C GLU A 101 33.34 7.78 3.33
N ARG A 102 33.61 8.07 4.61
CA ARG A 102 32.89 9.09 5.39
C ARG A 102 33.14 10.50 4.83
N ILE A 103 34.39 10.86 4.59
CA ILE A 103 34.76 12.16 3.98
C ILE A 103 34.13 12.30 2.59
N ALA A 104 34.10 11.23 1.79
CA ALA A 104 33.46 11.24 0.48
C ALA A 104 31.93 11.41 0.59
N ALA A 105 31.27 10.78 1.56
CA ALA A 105 29.85 10.95 1.83
C ALA A 105 29.52 12.39 2.26
N GLU A 106 30.30 12.94 3.20
CA GLU A 106 30.14 14.32 3.69
C GLU A 106 30.34 15.34 2.56
N LYS A 107 31.35 15.16 1.70
CA LYS A 107 31.56 16.02 0.52
C LYS A 107 30.39 15.95 -0.45
N ARG A 108 29.80 14.77 -0.68
CA ARG A 108 28.61 14.62 -1.54
C ARG A 108 27.40 15.32 -0.94
N ASP A 109 27.20 15.20 0.36
CA ASP A 109 26.08 15.85 1.03
C ASP A 109 26.25 17.37 1.10
N GLN A 110 27.48 17.85 1.27
CA GLN A 110 27.77 19.28 1.20
C GLN A 110 27.56 19.83 -0.21
N ALA A 111 28.05 19.14 -1.25
CA ALA A 111 27.82 19.55 -2.64
C ALA A 111 26.33 19.64 -2.98
N LYS A 112 25.49 18.72 -2.49
CA LYS A 112 24.03 18.80 -2.65
C LYS A 112 23.41 20.00 -1.93
N LYS A 113 23.88 20.33 -0.73
CA LYS A 113 23.41 21.52 0.01
C LYS A 113 23.77 22.80 -0.73
N ASP A 114 24.99 22.86 -1.27
CA ASP A 114 25.46 24.01 -2.05
C ASP A 114 24.65 24.16 -3.33
N GLU A 115 24.37 23.06 -4.05
CA GLU A 115 23.51 23.06 -5.24
C GLU A 115 22.08 23.54 -4.94
N ILE A 116 21.49 23.09 -3.82
CA ILE A 116 20.16 23.54 -3.40
C ILE A 116 20.19 25.04 -3.03
N SER A 117 21.21 25.49 -2.30
CA SER A 117 21.37 26.89 -1.92
C SER A 117 21.47 27.79 -3.17
N ASP A 118 22.30 27.40 -4.13
CA ASP A 118 22.46 28.12 -5.40
C ASP A 118 21.15 28.17 -6.20
N ALA A 119 20.43 27.04 -6.28
CA ALA A 119 19.13 26.99 -6.95
C ALA A 119 18.10 27.89 -6.28
N LEU A 120 18.05 27.90 -4.94
CA LEU A 120 17.15 28.77 -4.18
C LEU A 120 17.49 30.25 -4.40
N GLN A 121 18.76 30.64 -4.36
CA GLN A 121 19.18 32.02 -4.61
C GLN A 121 18.79 32.48 -6.02
N ARG A 122 18.91 31.63 -7.03
CA ARG A 122 18.48 31.93 -8.41
C ARG A 122 16.96 32.11 -8.54
N LEU A 123 16.18 31.36 -7.74
CA LEU A 123 14.72 31.44 -7.74
C LEU A 123 14.21 32.65 -6.94
N THR A 124 14.89 33.02 -5.86
CA THR A 124 14.58 34.19 -5.04
C THR A 124 15.33 35.42 -5.57
N LEU A 125 14.94 35.91 -6.73
CA LEU A 125 15.43 37.19 -7.25
C LEU A 125 15.01 38.32 -6.27
N ASP A 126 15.98 39.14 -5.89
CA ASP A 126 15.80 40.37 -5.08
C ASP A 126 15.21 40.19 -3.67
N GLY A 127 15.44 39.04 -3.03
CA GLY A 127 14.95 38.79 -1.65
C GLY A 127 13.46 38.46 -1.57
N THR A 128 12.83 38.19 -2.71
CA THR A 128 11.44 37.72 -2.77
C THR A 128 11.34 36.35 -2.09
N PRO A 129 10.43 36.17 -1.11
CA PRO A 129 10.29 34.88 -0.45
C PRO A 129 9.74 33.83 -1.42
N LEU A 130 10.21 32.59 -1.30
CA LEU A 130 9.91 31.49 -2.24
C LEU A 130 8.39 31.25 -2.44
N HIS A 131 7.58 31.39 -1.38
CA HIS A 131 6.13 31.24 -1.50
C HIS A 131 5.52 32.28 -2.46
N LYS A 132 6.09 33.48 -2.53
CA LYS A 132 5.61 34.55 -3.42
C LYS A 132 5.95 34.26 -4.88
N VAL A 133 7.09 33.62 -5.13
CA VAL A 133 7.45 33.12 -6.47
C VAL A 133 6.42 32.09 -6.92
N PHE A 134 6.05 31.15 -6.05
CA PHE A 134 4.97 30.21 -6.34
C PHE A 134 3.63 30.91 -6.56
N GLU A 135 3.22 31.86 -5.71
CA GLU A 135 1.99 32.62 -5.92
C GLU A 135 1.95 33.32 -7.29
N LEU A 136 3.05 33.95 -7.71
CA LEU A 136 3.15 34.61 -9.01
C LEU A 136 3.11 33.61 -10.18
N LEU A 137 3.74 32.44 -10.01
CA LEU A 137 3.72 31.38 -11.01
C LEU A 137 2.33 30.76 -11.18
N PHE A 138 1.58 30.63 -10.08
CA PHE A 138 0.25 30.02 -10.03
C PHE A 138 -0.91 31.02 -10.19
N ALA A 139 -0.64 32.32 -10.12
CA ALA A 139 -1.60 33.37 -10.45
C ALA A 139 -1.86 33.30 -11.96
N GLY A 140 -2.90 32.55 -12.34
CA GLY A 140 -3.24 32.17 -13.71
C GLY A 140 -3.72 33.30 -14.62
N ASN A 141 -3.12 34.49 -14.53
CA ASN A 141 -3.47 35.66 -15.32
C ASN A 141 -2.23 36.45 -15.77
N THR A 142 -1.14 35.75 -16.09
CA THR A 142 -0.05 36.38 -16.86
C THR A 142 -0.56 36.66 -18.27
N GLU A 143 -0.50 37.92 -18.73
CA GLU A 143 -0.91 38.31 -20.09
C GLU A 143 -0.21 37.50 -21.19
N ASP A 144 0.93 36.88 -20.87
CA ASP A 144 1.66 36.00 -21.76
C ASP A 144 1.11 34.55 -21.76
N GLN A 145 0.47 34.19 -22.86
CA GLN A 145 -0.02 32.84 -23.15
C GLN A 145 1.10 31.79 -23.16
N ARG A 146 2.34 32.17 -23.52
CA ARG A 146 3.49 31.24 -23.56
C ARG A 146 3.90 30.84 -22.16
N THR A 147 4.02 31.81 -21.25
CA THR A 147 4.32 31.58 -19.84
C THR A 147 3.25 30.69 -19.20
N THR A 148 1.98 30.98 -19.43
CA THR A 148 0.86 30.15 -18.91
C THR A 148 0.92 28.71 -19.42
N ALA A 149 1.19 28.51 -20.72
CA ALA A 149 1.31 27.18 -21.30
C ALA A 149 2.51 26.40 -20.73
N MET A 150 3.65 27.07 -20.55
CA MET A 150 4.85 26.48 -19.94
C MET A 150 4.57 26.05 -18.49
N VAL A 151 3.98 26.92 -17.67
CA VAL A 151 3.60 26.60 -16.29
C VAL A 151 2.64 25.41 -16.28
N THR A 152 1.60 25.43 -17.12
CA THR A 152 0.62 24.34 -17.19
C THR A 152 1.28 23.01 -17.55
N LYS A 153 2.23 23.02 -18.50
CA LYS A 153 2.99 21.82 -18.90
C LYS A 153 3.86 21.30 -17.76
N VAL A 154 4.55 22.19 -17.05
CA VAL A 154 5.36 21.83 -15.88
C VAL A 154 4.48 21.23 -14.78
N LEU A 155 3.35 21.85 -14.45
CA LEU A 155 2.44 21.36 -13.42
C LEU A 155 1.79 20.04 -13.79
N ARG A 156 1.44 19.84 -15.06
CA ARG A 156 0.88 18.57 -15.52
C ARG A 156 1.89 17.43 -15.47
N ASN A 157 3.14 17.68 -15.86
CA ASN A 157 4.16 16.64 -15.99
C ASN A 157 4.92 16.37 -14.69
N HIS A 158 5.18 17.41 -13.90
CA HIS A 158 6.01 17.33 -12.69
C HIS A 158 5.22 17.63 -11.40
N GLY A 159 4.01 18.19 -11.49
CA GLY A 159 3.17 18.48 -10.32
C GLY A 159 2.92 17.27 -9.42
N PRO A 160 2.60 16.06 -9.94
CA PRO A 160 2.42 14.87 -9.10
C PRO A 160 3.70 14.50 -8.33
N ALA A 161 4.87 14.56 -8.97
CA ALA A 161 6.14 14.29 -8.32
C ALA A 161 6.46 15.35 -7.25
N LEU A 162 6.18 16.63 -7.53
CA LEU A 162 6.36 17.72 -6.57
C LEU A 162 5.44 17.56 -5.35
N LEU A 163 4.16 17.25 -5.57
CA LEU A 163 3.20 17.01 -4.48
C LEU A 163 3.59 15.80 -3.64
N ASN A 164 4.08 14.72 -4.27
CA ASN A 164 4.58 13.56 -3.52
C ASN A 164 5.79 13.93 -2.65
N LYS A 165 6.75 14.70 -3.18
CA LYS A 165 7.88 15.19 -2.39
C LYS A 165 7.46 16.14 -1.28
N TRP A 166 6.43 16.94 -1.52
CA TRP A 166 5.84 17.81 -0.50
C TRP A 166 5.19 16.99 0.61
N SER A 167 4.43 15.95 0.26
CA SER A 167 3.79 15.02 1.20
C SER A 167 4.83 14.22 2.00
N GLU A 168 5.92 13.74 1.37
CA GLU A 168 7.03 13.08 2.08
C GLU A 168 7.69 14.01 3.11
N ARG A 169 7.77 15.32 2.82
CA ARG A 169 8.47 16.29 3.67
C ARG A 169 7.59 16.92 4.75
N ALA A 170 6.30 17.12 4.46
CA ALA A 170 5.33 17.76 5.34
C ALA A 170 3.95 17.09 5.13
N PRO A 171 3.77 15.84 5.61
CA PRO A 171 2.57 15.05 5.33
C PRO A 171 1.31 15.72 5.89
N GLU A 172 1.38 16.22 7.13
CA GLU A 172 0.25 16.86 7.81
C GLU A 172 -0.31 18.05 7.01
N ALA A 173 0.57 18.92 6.47
CA ALA A 173 0.13 20.09 5.71
C ALA A 173 -0.57 19.70 4.39
N VAL A 174 -0.09 18.65 3.72
CA VAL A 174 -0.68 18.16 2.47
C VAL A 174 -1.98 17.42 2.76
N ASP A 175 -2.01 16.57 3.78
CA ASP A 175 -3.18 15.78 4.16
C ASP A 175 -4.32 16.67 4.68
N ASP A 176 -4.03 17.70 5.47
CA ASP A 176 -5.03 18.68 5.93
C ASP A 176 -5.60 19.48 4.75
N PHE A 177 -4.76 19.87 3.80
CA PHE A 177 -5.21 20.54 2.58
C PHE A 177 -6.09 19.62 1.72
N LEU A 178 -5.63 18.38 1.48
CA LEU A 178 -6.34 17.39 0.66
C LEU A 178 -7.65 16.99 1.30
N SER A 179 -7.66 16.70 2.60
CA SER A 179 -8.88 16.35 3.34
C SER A 179 -9.91 17.48 3.27
N THR A 180 -9.48 18.73 3.49
CA THR A 180 -10.35 19.91 3.37
C THR A 180 -10.88 20.06 1.94
N ARG A 181 -10.03 19.88 0.94
CA ARG A 181 -10.41 20.00 -0.47
C ARG A 181 -11.39 18.91 -0.91
N VAL A 182 -11.09 17.66 -0.59
CA VAL A 182 -11.95 16.50 -0.87
C VAL A 182 -13.27 16.63 -0.14
N ALA A 183 -13.27 17.03 1.14
CA ALA A 183 -14.49 17.27 1.90
C ALA A 183 -15.40 18.31 1.23
N ARG A 184 -14.84 19.43 0.71
CA ARG A 184 -15.62 20.43 -0.03
C ARG A 184 -16.21 19.88 -1.33
N LEU A 185 -15.46 19.05 -2.06
CA LEU A 185 -15.95 18.41 -3.28
C LEU A 185 -17.10 17.44 -2.95
N VAL A 186 -16.89 16.54 -1.99
CA VAL A 186 -17.91 15.58 -1.52
C VAL A 186 -19.13 16.30 -0.96
N GLN A 187 -18.97 17.44 -0.29
CA GLN A 187 -20.10 18.25 0.19
C GLN A 187 -20.94 18.82 -0.95
N ARG A 188 -20.30 19.32 -2.02
CA ARG A 188 -20.99 19.83 -3.22
C ARG A 188 -21.70 18.71 -3.97
N GLU A 189 -21.02 17.59 -4.18
CA GLU A 189 -21.59 16.39 -4.80
C GLU A 189 -22.76 15.85 -3.98
N GLY A 190 -22.62 15.77 -2.65
CA GLY A 190 -23.69 15.37 -1.74
C GLY A 190 -24.90 16.29 -1.78
N GLN A 191 -24.70 17.60 -1.97
CA GLN A 191 -25.80 18.55 -2.19
C GLN A 191 -26.49 18.31 -3.53
N ALA A 192 -25.74 18.03 -4.61
CA ALA A 192 -26.31 17.71 -5.91
C ALA A 192 -27.14 16.42 -5.86
N ILE A 193 -26.62 15.37 -5.22
CA ILE A 193 -27.33 14.11 -4.97
C ILE A 193 -28.60 14.35 -4.15
N GLN A 194 -28.50 15.16 -3.08
CA GLN A 194 -29.65 15.52 -2.25
C GLN A 194 -30.74 16.22 -3.08
N THR A 195 -30.40 17.23 -3.86
CA THR A 195 -31.38 17.94 -4.71
C THR A 195 -32.03 16.99 -5.70
N PHE A 196 -31.26 16.09 -6.32
CA PHE A 196 -31.76 15.10 -7.28
C PHE A 196 -32.73 14.10 -6.65
N LEU A 197 -32.45 13.63 -5.42
CA LEU A 197 -33.27 12.63 -4.73
C LEU A 197 -34.39 13.21 -3.86
N THR A 198 -34.41 14.53 -3.68
CA THR A 198 -35.46 15.21 -2.92
C THR A 198 -36.77 15.11 -3.69
N ARG A 199 -37.82 14.63 -3.02
CA ARG A 199 -39.14 14.50 -3.60
C ARG A 199 -39.79 15.87 -3.82
N GLU A 200 -40.39 16.07 -4.99
CA GLU A 200 -41.20 17.25 -5.23
C GLU A 200 -42.48 17.23 -4.37
N PRO A 201 -42.97 18.39 -3.90
CA PRO A 201 -44.23 18.45 -3.18
C PRO A 201 -45.36 17.89 -4.06
N LYS A 202 -46.18 16.99 -3.51
CA LYS A 202 -47.36 16.37 -4.16
C LYS A 202 -47.07 15.27 -5.19
N THR A 203 -45.83 14.81 -5.39
CA THR A 203 -45.58 13.61 -6.21
C THR A 203 -46.30 12.41 -5.59
N GLN A 204 -47.01 11.59 -6.37
CA GLN A 204 -47.64 10.37 -5.86
C GLN A 204 -46.62 9.24 -5.70
N VAL A 205 -46.82 8.34 -4.74
CA VAL A 205 -45.91 7.20 -4.48
C VAL A 205 -45.88 6.24 -5.69
N THR A 206 -47.02 6.02 -6.34
CA THR A 206 -47.16 5.21 -7.55
C THR A 206 -46.26 5.71 -8.69
N HIS A 207 -46.21 7.02 -8.90
CA HIS A 207 -45.34 7.64 -9.89
C HIS A 207 -43.85 7.45 -9.57
N ILE A 208 -43.48 7.48 -8.29
CA ILE A 208 -42.10 7.23 -7.87
C ILE A 208 -41.73 5.79 -8.21
N LEU A 209 -42.56 4.81 -7.86
CA LEU A 209 -42.29 3.40 -8.16
C LEU A 209 -42.22 3.11 -9.65
N SER A 210 -43.09 3.71 -10.46
CA SER A 210 -43.11 3.47 -11.91
C SER A 210 -41.94 4.11 -12.66
N SER A 211 -41.36 5.18 -12.12
CA SER A 211 -40.24 5.91 -12.74
C SER A 211 -38.88 5.52 -12.16
N PHE A 212 -38.85 4.75 -11.08
CA PHE A 212 -37.61 4.40 -10.41
C PHE A 212 -36.88 3.26 -11.13
N ASP A 213 -35.64 3.52 -11.53
CA ASP A 213 -34.72 2.54 -12.09
C ASP A 213 -33.38 2.61 -11.36
N MET A 214 -32.95 1.47 -10.80
CA MET A 214 -31.67 1.36 -10.10
C MET A 214 -30.47 1.57 -11.02
N ARG A 215 -30.56 1.11 -12.28
CA ARG A 215 -29.44 1.25 -13.23
C ARG A 215 -29.28 2.70 -13.66
N GLY A 216 -30.37 3.34 -14.05
CA GLY A 216 -30.41 4.77 -14.34
C GLY A 216 -29.99 5.63 -13.15
N LEU A 217 -30.41 5.26 -11.93
CA LEU A 217 -29.98 5.92 -10.71
C LEU A 217 -28.45 5.85 -10.53
N GLY A 218 -27.85 4.67 -10.72
CA GLY A 218 -26.40 4.49 -10.60
C GLY A 218 -25.62 5.39 -11.57
N LEU A 219 -26.01 5.41 -12.84
CA LEU A 219 -25.39 6.28 -13.84
C LEU A 219 -25.52 7.76 -13.46
N LYS A 220 -26.71 8.18 -13.01
CA LYS A 220 -26.94 9.57 -12.62
C LYS A 220 -26.15 9.97 -11.38
N LEU A 221 -26.05 9.09 -10.38
CA LEU A 221 -25.26 9.35 -9.19
C LEU A 221 -23.75 9.41 -9.49
N GLN A 222 -23.27 8.60 -10.43
CA GLN A 222 -21.89 8.69 -10.90
C GLN A 222 -21.59 10.02 -11.58
N GLU A 223 -22.53 10.55 -12.38
CA GLU A 223 -22.41 11.89 -12.99
C GLU A 223 -22.45 13.02 -11.94
N LEU A 224 -23.32 12.90 -10.93
CA LEU A 224 -23.50 13.93 -9.90
C LEU A 224 -22.41 13.91 -8.82
N ALA A 225 -21.76 12.76 -8.61
CA ALA A 225 -20.77 12.57 -7.57
C ALA A 225 -19.52 11.79 -8.04
N PRO A 226 -18.79 12.30 -9.04
CA PRO A 226 -17.64 11.61 -9.62
C PRO A 226 -16.49 11.43 -8.63
N THR A 227 -16.27 12.38 -7.71
CA THR A 227 -15.20 12.29 -6.70
C THR A 227 -15.52 11.21 -5.69
N LEU A 228 -16.73 11.22 -5.12
CA LEU A 228 -17.17 10.19 -4.17
C LEU A 228 -17.14 8.81 -4.81
N TRP A 229 -17.64 8.68 -6.04
CA TRP A 229 -17.61 7.42 -6.78
C TRP A 229 -16.18 6.94 -7.05
N GLY A 230 -15.29 7.84 -7.46
CA GLY A 230 -13.88 7.54 -7.69
C GLY A 230 -13.15 7.05 -6.43
N VAL A 231 -13.42 7.68 -5.28
CA VAL A 231 -12.86 7.27 -3.98
C VAL A 231 -13.35 5.87 -3.59
N LEU A 232 -14.65 5.59 -3.75
CA LEU A 232 -15.22 4.26 -3.48
C LEU A 232 -14.62 3.19 -4.41
N ALA A 233 -14.49 3.49 -5.69
CA ALA A 233 -13.88 2.60 -6.67
C ALA A 233 -12.42 2.28 -6.32
N ALA A 234 -11.62 3.31 -6.00
CA ALA A 234 -10.24 3.15 -5.58
C ALA A 234 -10.12 2.32 -4.29
N ALA A 235 -10.90 2.65 -3.26
CA ALA A 235 -10.90 1.94 -1.98
C ALA A 235 -11.36 0.47 -2.09
N SER A 236 -12.20 0.15 -3.07
CA SER A 236 -12.72 -1.19 -3.31
C SER A 236 -11.80 -2.09 -4.15
N THR A 237 -10.74 -1.52 -4.74
CA THR A 237 -9.81 -2.26 -5.61
C THR A 237 -8.88 -3.10 -4.73
N THR A 238 -9.14 -4.40 -4.67
CA THR A 238 -8.28 -5.36 -3.98
C THR A 238 -7.01 -5.58 -4.82
N GLN A 239 -5.89 -4.98 -4.43
CA GLN A 239 -4.60 -5.14 -5.13
C GLN A 239 -3.94 -6.52 -4.94
N ASN A 240 -4.52 -7.41 -4.15
CA ASN A 240 -4.05 -8.77 -3.95
C ASN A 240 -5.24 -9.71 -4.00
N LEU A 241 -5.31 -10.59 -4.99
CA LEU A 241 -5.85 -11.95 -4.91
C LEU A 241 -5.66 -12.61 -6.29
N THR A 242 -4.54 -13.31 -6.35
CA THR A 242 -4.36 -14.60 -7.05
C THR A 242 -5.67 -15.34 -7.32
N PHE A 243 -5.76 -15.88 -8.54
CA PHE A 243 -6.49 -17.08 -8.95
C PHE A 243 -7.84 -17.38 -8.26
N GLU A 244 -8.90 -17.35 -9.08
CA GLU A 244 -10.25 -17.82 -8.81
C GLU A 244 -11.01 -17.06 -7.71
N VAL A 245 -11.82 -16.09 -8.13
CA VAL A 245 -12.88 -15.54 -7.27
C VAL A 245 -14.23 -15.95 -7.85
N PRO A 246 -15.08 -16.65 -7.08
CA PRO A 246 -16.38 -17.12 -7.54
C PRO A 246 -17.31 -15.96 -7.90
N GLU A 247 -18.24 -16.21 -8.82
CA GLU A 247 -19.27 -15.29 -9.34
C GLU A 247 -20.22 -14.70 -8.27
N THR A 248 -20.01 -15.00 -6.98
CA THR A 248 -20.81 -14.53 -5.83
C THR A 248 -20.42 -13.15 -5.31
N ARG A 249 -19.50 -12.45 -5.97
CA ARG A 249 -19.09 -11.09 -5.54
C ARG A 249 -20.23 -10.10 -5.80
N ARG A 250 -20.74 -9.47 -4.74
CA ARG A 250 -21.75 -8.39 -4.82
C ARG A 250 -21.40 -7.38 -5.90
N ASP A 251 -22.39 -6.97 -6.70
CA ASP A 251 -22.20 -5.92 -7.71
C ASP A 251 -21.74 -4.61 -7.03
N ARG A 252 -20.49 -4.24 -7.30
CA ARG A 252 -19.85 -3.05 -6.72
C ARG A 252 -20.59 -1.78 -7.14
N SER A 253 -21.11 -1.73 -8.37
CA SER A 253 -21.85 -0.57 -8.87
C SER A 253 -23.12 -0.35 -8.07
N LEU A 254 -23.82 -1.43 -7.71
CA LEU A 254 -25.00 -1.37 -6.86
C LEU A 254 -24.68 -0.88 -5.45
N VAL A 255 -23.55 -1.32 -4.88
CA VAL A 255 -23.06 -0.86 -3.57
C VAL A 255 -22.75 0.64 -3.62
N PHE A 256 -22.02 1.10 -4.65
CA PHE A 256 -21.67 2.53 -4.80
C PHE A 256 -22.90 3.40 -4.98
N THR A 257 -23.86 2.95 -5.82
CA THR A 257 -25.16 3.59 -6.02
C THR A 257 -25.88 3.76 -4.68
N THR A 258 -25.91 2.70 -3.87
CA THR A 258 -26.57 2.70 -2.56
C THR A 258 -25.88 3.66 -1.59
N VAL A 259 -24.55 3.65 -1.50
CA VAL A 259 -23.78 4.57 -0.63
C VAL A 259 -24.00 6.02 -1.04
N CYS A 260 -23.93 6.33 -2.35
CA CYS A 260 -24.20 7.67 -2.87
C CYS A 260 -25.64 8.11 -2.58
N ALA A 261 -26.62 7.22 -2.74
CA ALA A 261 -28.00 7.52 -2.40
C ALA A 261 -28.18 7.74 -0.89
N MET A 262 -27.52 6.96 -0.03
CA MET A 262 -27.53 7.17 1.43
C MET A 262 -26.90 8.51 1.84
N MET A 263 -25.97 9.08 1.06
CA MET A 263 -25.50 10.45 1.32
C MET A 263 -26.61 11.50 1.25
N SER A 264 -27.62 11.30 0.39
CA SER A 264 -28.79 12.20 0.38
C SER A 264 -29.65 12.08 1.63
N ILE A 265 -29.71 10.88 2.24
CA ILE A 265 -30.44 10.62 3.48
C ILE A 265 -29.79 11.39 4.64
N LEU A 266 -28.47 11.29 4.76
CA LEU A 266 -27.71 11.98 5.82
C LEU A 266 -27.86 13.51 5.75
N ARG A 267 -28.11 14.05 4.56
CA ARG A 267 -28.23 15.50 4.32
C ARG A 267 -29.65 16.03 4.30
N SER A 268 -30.65 15.17 4.09
CA SER A 268 -32.04 15.57 3.90
C SER A 268 -32.93 15.15 5.08
N GLN A 269 -33.56 16.13 5.73
CA GLN A 269 -34.67 15.89 6.66
C GLN A 269 -36.03 15.79 5.93
N LYS A 270 -36.04 15.99 4.60
CA LYS A 270 -37.24 15.97 3.76
C LYS A 270 -37.41 14.61 3.09
N ALA A 271 -38.66 14.32 2.69
CA ALA A 271 -39.02 13.07 2.00
C ALA A 271 -38.13 12.85 0.76
N ASN A 272 -37.53 11.67 0.70
CA ASN A 272 -36.58 11.27 -0.33
C ASN A 272 -37.16 10.15 -1.19
N ASN A 273 -37.00 10.22 -2.51
CA ASN A 273 -37.52 9.21 -3.43
C ASN A 273 -36.88 7.84 -3.17
N PHE A 274 -35.59 7.79 -2.86
CA PHE A 274 -34.86 6.54 -2.56
C PHE A 274 -35.35 5.89 -1.27
N GLN A 275 -35.59 6.69 -0.21
CA GLN A 275 -36.17 6.18 1.03
C GLN A 275 -37.53 5.52 0.77
N ALA A 276 -38.41 6.19 0.02
CA ALA A 276 -39.74 5.66 -0.29
C ALA A 276 -39.68 4.31 -1.01
N VAL A 277 -38.81 4.20 -2.02
CA VAL A 277 -38.63 2.95 -2.78
C VAL A 277 -38.11 1.83 -1.89
N ILE A 278 -37.08 2.09 -1.06
CA ILE A 278 -36.56 1.07 -0.14
C ILE A 278 -37.63 0.61 0.84
N ALA A 279 -38.47 1.50 1.35
CA ALA A 279 -39.59 1.12 2.22
C ALA A 279 -40.54 0.15 1.57
N LEU A 280 -40.97 0.48 0.35
CA LEU A 280 -41.93 -0.30 -0.40
C LEU A 280 -41.33 -1.65 -0.77
N PHE A 281 -40.03 -1.68 -1.09
CA PHE A 281 -39.29 -2.91 -1.32
C PHE A 281 -39.23 -3.80 -0.06
N LEU A 282 -38.87 -3.24 1.10
CA LEU A 282 -38.82 -3.99 2.36
C LEU A 282 -40.20 -4.50 2.78
N LEU A 283 -41.23 -3.66 2.63
CA LEU A 283 -42.61 -4.03 2.92
C LEU A 283 -43.10 -5.15 1.99
N GLY A 284 -42.85 -5.04 0.68
CA GLY A 284 -43.19 -6.06 -0.31
C GLY A 284 -42.40 -7.36 -0.15
N SER A 285 -41.20 -7.29 0.43
CA SER A 285 -40.38 -8.47 0.75
C SER A 285 -40.81 -9.17 2.05
N GLY A 286 -41.84 -8.67 2.73
CA GLY A 286 -42.35 -9.25 3.97
C GLY A 286 -41.47 -8.97 5.19
N ALA A 287 -40.63 -7.93 5.16
CA ALA A 287 -39.84 -7.55 6.32
C ALA A 287 -40.76 -7.28 7.52
N SER A 288 -40.38 -7.80 8.68
CA SER A 288 -41.14 -7.61 9.90
C SER A 288 -41.18 -6.13 10.29
N LYS A 289 -42.25 -5.72 10.98
CA LYS A 289 -42.39 -4.35 11.47
C LYS A 289 -41.17 -3.89 12.29
N ARG A 290 -40.58 -4.81 13.06
CA ARG A 290 -39.37 -4.55 13.86
C ARG A 290 -38.14 -4.27 13.00
N GLU A 291 -37.96 -5.00 11.89
CA GLU A 291 -36.85 -4.75 10.95
C GLU A 291 -37.02 -3.41 10.25
N ILE A 292 -38.24 -3.08 9.82
CA ILE A 292 -38.56 -1.79 9.20
C ILE A 292 -38.32 -0.63 10.18
N GLU A 293 -38.67 -0.79 11.47
CA GLU A 293 -38.40 0.19 12.52
C GLU A 293 -36.88 0.39 12.75
N VAL A 294 -36.07 -0.67 12.69
CA VAL A 294 -34.61 -0.57 12.76
C VAL A 294 -34.05 0.22 11.57
N PHE A 295 -34.52 -0.06 10.35
CA PHE A 295 -34.12 0.71 9.16
C PHE A 295 -34.58 2.17 9.22
N ALA A 296 -35.76 2.44 9.79
CA ALA A 296 -36.24 3.80 9.99
C ALA A 296 -35.40 4.55 11.03
N HIS A 297 -35.00 3.89 12.12
CA HIS A 297 -34.12 4.47 13.11
C HIS A 297 -32.73 4.79 12.53
N ALA A 298 -32.24 3.97 11.61
CA ALA A 298 -31.02 4.22 10.82
C ALA A 298 -31.18 5.32 9.75
N GLY A 299 -32.38 5.91 9.61
CA GLY A 299 -32.70 6.93 8.62
C GLY A 299 -32.87 6.40 7.19
N ILE A 300 -32.74 5.08 6.98
CA ILE A 300 -32.77 4.44 5.65
C ILE A 300 -34.18 4.53 5.03
N HIS A 301 -35.21 4.69 5.85
CA HIS A 301 -36.57 5.00 5.43
C HIS A 301 -37.25 5.98 6.41
N GLN A 302 -38.25 6.75 5.96
CA GLN A 302 -38.99 7.68 6.80
C GLN A 302 -40.15 6.96 7.51
N GLU A 303 -40.09 6.85 8.84
CA GLU A 303 -41.27 6.41 9.60
C GLU A 303 -42.35 7.50 9.55
N ARG A 304 -43.26 7.38 8.59
CA ARG A 304 -44.55 8.05 8.65
C ARG A 304 -45.61 6.98 8.76
N ARG A 305 -46.33 6.98 9.89
CA ARG A 305 -47.66 6.38 10.04
C ARG A 305 -48.57 6.63 8.81
N SER A 306 -48.32 7.68 8.02
CA SER A 306 -49.02 8.00 6.77
C SER A 306 -48.81 7.03 5.59
N LEU A 307 -47.68 6.33 5.46
CA LEU A 307 -47.50 5.36 4.36
C LEU A 307 -48.37 4.11 4.57
N LEU A 308 -48.45 3.63 5.82
CA LEU A 308 -49.35 2.54 6.21
C LEU A 308 -50.83 2.93 6.07
N ILE A 309 -51.19 4.19 6.29
CA ILE A 309 -52.57 4.68 6.07
C ILE A 309 -52.88 4.79 4.56
N GLN A 310 -51.90 5.08 3.71
CA GLN A 310 -52.11 5.09 2.25
C GLN A 310 -52.14 3.69 1.61
N THR A 311 -51.47 2.70 2.21
CA THR A 311 -51.52 1.31 1.72
C THR A 311 -52.65 0.46 2.32
N ASN A 312 -53.20 0.83 3.49
CA ASN A 312 -54.39 0.17 4.08
C ASN A 312 -55.74 0.64 3.47
N LEU A 313 -55.71 1.11 2.21
CA LEU A 313 -56.92 1.37 1.41
C LEU A 313 -57.24 0.23 0.43
N TYR A 314 -56.67 -0.97 0.65
CA TYR A 314 -57.11 -2.23 0.09
C TYR A 314 -57.10 -3.31 1.17
#